data_AF-K1T8N9-F1
#
_entry.id   AF-K1T8N9-F1
#
_cell.length_a   1.000
_cell.length_b   1.000
_cell.length_c   1.000
_cell.angle_alpha   90.00
_cell.angle_beta   90.00
_cell.angle_gamma   90.00
#
_symmetry.space_group_name_H-M   'P 1'
#
loop_
_entity.id
_entity.type
_entity.pdbx_description
1 polymer ?
#
loop_
_entity_poly.entity_id
_entity_poly.type
_entity_poly.pdbx_seq_one_letter_code
_entity_poly.pdbx_strand_id
1 'polypeptide(L)'
;LLLDEPTNDLDLDTVEWLEDYLSNIEQTVLVVSHDRHFLDAVSTQTVDIDFGKITMFAGNYSFWYESSQLALRQAQNQKMKAEEKKKQLEEFIRRFSANVAKSKQTTSRKKMLEKLNVEEIRPSSRKYPGIIFQMDREPGNQILEVEGLKACDEDGTVLFDHVNFNIEKGEKVVFLSHNPKAMTALFEIINGNRKADAGDYKWGVTITTAYLPLDN
;
A
#
# COMPACT_ATOMS: atom_id res chain seq x y z
N LEU A 1 -21.69 -2.12 16.41
CA LEU A 1 -21.76 -1.28 15.19
C LEU A 1 -20.95 -1.97 14.09
N LEU A 2 -21.41 -1.95 12.84
CA LEU A 2 -20.71 -2.54 11.67
C LEU A 2 -20.50 -1.40 10.67
N LEU A 3 -19.25 -1.12 10.31
CA LEU A 3 -18.88 -0.07 9.36
C LEU A 3 -18.05 -0.68 8.23
N ASP A 4 -18.42 -0.39 7.00
CA ASP A 4 -17.72 -0.84 5.79
C ASP A 4 -17.21 0.38 5.03
N GLU A 5 -15.89 0.53 4.97
CA GLU A 5 -15.14 1.68 4.42
C GLU A 5 -15.70 3.05 4.86
N PRO A 6 -15.82 3.34 6.16
CA PRO A 6 -16.44 4.58 6.64
C PRO A 6 -15.60 5.83 6.37
N THR A 7 -14.33 5.67 5.99
CA THR A 7 -13.40 6.75 5.67
C THR A 7 -13.49 7.19 4.21
N ASN A 8 -14.28 6.51 3.37
CA ASN A 8 -14.40 6.87 1.97
C ASN A 8 -15.13 8.20 1.81
N ASP A 9 -14.63 9.06 0.93
CA ASP A 9 -15.20 10.39 0.63
C ASP A 9 -15.29 11.35 1.83
N LEU A 10 -14.58 11.08 2.93
CA LEU A 10 -14.51 11.98 4.08
C LEU A 10 -13.28 12.88 4.01
N ASP A 11 -13.48 14.16 4.35
CA ASP A 11 -12.39 15.11 4.57
C ASP A 11 -11.60 14.74 5.83
N LEU A 12 -10.33 15.15 5.89
CA LEU A 12 -9.42 14.85 7.00
C LEU A 12 -10.02 15.19 8.38
N ASP A 13 -10.63 16.38 8.51
CA ASP A 13 -11.25 16.83 9.76
C ASP A 13 -12.40 15.91 10.20
N THR A 14 -13.13 15.34 9.23
CA THR A 14 -14.25 14.42 9.51
C THR A 14 -13.74 13.03 9.88
N VAL A 15 -12.62 12.59 9.27
CA VAL A 15 -11.93 11.36 9.65
C VAL A 15 -11.41 11.47 11.08
N GLU A 16 -10.74 12.56 11.44
CA GLU A 16 -10.26 12.79 12.82
C GLU A 16 -11.41 12.79 13.84
N TRP A 17 -12.52 13.47 13.52
CA TRP A 17 -13.72 13.43 14.36
C TRP A 17 -14.28 12.01 14.53
N LEU A 18 -14.29 11.22 13.45
CA LEU A 18 -14.78 9.84 13.48
C LEU A 18 -13.85 8.95 14.32
N GLU A 19 -12.54 9.13 14.23
CA GLU A 19 -11.56 8.44 15.06
C GLU A 19 -11.81 8.69 16.56
N ASP A 20 -11.98 9.96 16.94
CA ASP A 20 -12.30 10.35 18.31
C ASP A 20 -13.65 9.80 18.77
N TYR A 21 -14.66 9.84 17.91
CA TYR A 21 -15.99 9.32 18.23
C TYR A 21 -15.95 7.81 18.48
N LEU A 22 -15.27 7.05 17.62
CA LEU A 22 -15.16 5.60 17.76
C LEU A 22 -14.28 5.19 18.96
N SER A 23 -13.25 5.96 19.27
CA SER A 23 -12.37 5.72 20.43
C SER A 23 -13.09 5.87 21.76
N ASN A 24 -14.16 6.68 21.81
CA ASN A 24 -14.95 6.93 23.02
C ASN A 24 -16.21 6.05 23.14
N ILE A 25 -16.46 5.16 22.18
CA ILE A 25 -17.61 4.25 22.20
C ILE A 25 -17.36 3.07 23.16
N GLU A 26 -18.30 2.81 24.06
CA GLU A 26 -18.23 1.66 24.98
C GLU A 26 -18.69 0.32 24.36
N GLN A 27 -19.30 0.36 23.17
CA GLN A 27 -19.78 -0.84 22.50
C GLN A 27 -18.75 -1.44 21.53
N THR A 28 -18.89 -2.73 21.21
CA THR A 28 -18.07 -3.35 20.17
C THR A 28 -18.41 -2.81 18.79
N VAL A 29 -17.40 -2.30 18.10
CA VAL A 29 -17.45 -1.85 16.71
C VAL A 29 -16.60 -2.78 15.86
N LEU A 30 -17.16 -3.25 14.75
CA LEU A 30 -16.40 -3.93 13.71
C LEU A 30 -16.30 -2.96 12.52
N VAL A 31 -15.08 -2.59 12.18
CA VAL A 31 -14.79 -1.70 11.05
C VAL A 31 -13.97 -2.44 10.01
N VAL A 32 -14.38 -2.31 8.75
CA VAL A 32 -13.60 -2.68 7.57
C VAL A 32 -13.13 -1.37 6.96
N SER A 33 -11.82 -1.21 6.79
CA SER A 33 -11.23 -0.04 6.13
C SER A 33 -9.91 -0.42 5.46
N HIS A 34 -9.56 0.28 4.38
CA HIS A 34 -8.25 0.23 3.78
C HIS A 34 -7.27 1.30 4.32
N ASP A 35 -7.75 2.22 5.15
CA ASP A 35 -6.92 3.28 5.74
C ASP A 35 -6.13 2.76 6.95
N ARG A 36 -4.80 2.78 6.80
CA ARG A 36 -3.88 2.32 7.83
C ARG A 36 -3.85 3.25 9.05
N HIS A 37 -3.95 4.57 8.84
CA HIS A 37 -3.87 5.54 9.94
C HIS A 37 -5.11 5.42 10.83
N PHE A 38 -6.28 5.41 10.20
CA PHE A 38 -7.55 5.21 10.88
C PHE A 38 -7.62 3.89 11.65
N LEU A 39 -7.22 2.78 11.02
CA LEU A 39 -7.16 1.50 11.71
C LEU A 39 -6.15 1.53 12.87
N ASP A 40 -5.02 2.22 12.73
CA ASP A 40 -4.02 2.28 13.79
C ASP A 40 -4.52 3.04 15.04
N ALA A 41 -5.32 4.09 14.82
CA ALA A 41 -5.90 4.92 15.86
C ALA A 41 -7.06 4.23 16.60
N VAL A 42 -7.98 3.60 15.87
CA VAL A 42 -9.25 3.09 16.43
C VAL A 42 -9.17 1.62 16.84
N SER A 43 -8.33 0.80 16.19
CA SER A 43 -8.38 -0.65 16.39
C SER A 43 -7.64 -1.13 17.64
N THR A 44 -8.37 -1.87 18.49
CA THR A 44 -7.80 -2.61 19.63
C THR A 44 -7.41 -4.04 19.25
N GLN A 45 -8.04 -4.58 18.22
CA GLN A 45 -7.85 -5.94 17.71
C GLN A 45 -7.94 -5.92 16.19
N THR A 46 -7.03 -6.63 15.54
CA THR A 46 -7.00 -6.78 14.08
C THR A 46 -7.47 -8.18 13.70
N VAL A 47 -8.48 -8.25 12.84
CA VAL A 47 -9.00 -9.50 12.30
C VAL A 47 -8.42 -9.70 10.90
N ASP A 48 -7.53 -10.66 10.78
CA ASP A 48 -6.88 -11.02 9.52
C ASP A 48 -7.56 -12.20 8.86
N ILE A 49 -7.81 -12.08 7.57
CA ILE A 49 -8.50 -13.08 6.75
C ILE A 49 -7.53 -13.52 5.65
N ASP A 50 -6.95 -14.72 5.79
CA ASP A 50 -6.09 -15.32 4.76
C ASP A 50 -6.48 -16.79 4.51
N PHE A 51 -6.47 -17.20 3.24
CA PHE A 51 -6.87 -18.55 2.79
C PHE A 51 -8.20 -19.07 3.37
N GLY A 52 -9.20 -18.21 3.55
CA GLY A 52 -10.49 -18.58 4.15
C GLY A 52 -10.42 -18.93 5.64
N LYS A 53 -9.32 -18.60 6.31
CA LYS A 53 -9.17 -18.67 7.76
C LYS A 53 -9.17 -17.26 8.34
N ILE A 54 -9.82 -17.13 9.49
CA ILE A 54 -9.86 -15.90 10.26
C ILE A 54 -8.92 -16.07 11.46
N THR A 55 -7.99 -15.14 11.62
CA THR A 55 -7.04 -15.09 12.73
C THR A 55 -7.14 -13.73 13.40
N MET A 56 -7.36 -13.73 14.71
CA MET A 56 -7.43 -12.50 15.49
C MET A 56 -6.08 -12.20 16.12
N PHE A 57 -5.68 -10.94 16.03
CA PHE A 57 -4.46 -10.41 16.64
C PHE A 57 -4.84 -9.29 17.61
N ALA A 58 -4.23 -9.29 18.79
CA ALA A 58 -4.37 -8.18 19.72
C ALA A 58 -3.44 -7.04 19.30
N GLY A 59 -3.94 -5.81 19.34
CA GLY A 59 -3.22 -4.62 18.89
C GLY A 59 -3.75 -4.05 17.58
N ASN A 60 -3.15 -2.92 17.23
CA ASN A 60 -3.53 -2.12 16.08
C ASN A 60 -2.95 -2.66 14.76
N TYR A 61 -3.26 -2.00 13.65
CA TYR A 61 -2.82 -2.40 12.32
C TYR A 61 -1.30 -2.51 12.20
N SER A 62 -0.56 -1.52 12.70
CA SER A 62 0.91 -1.50 12.60
C SER A 62 1.53 -2.67 13.35
N PHE A 63 1.04 -2.97 14.56
CA PHE A 63 1.50 -4.12 15.34
C PHE A 63 1.20 -5.45 14.65
N TRP A 64 0.00 -5.61 14.09
CA TRP A 64 -0.35 -6.78 13.28
C TRP A 64 0.58 -6.91 12.06
N TYR A 65 0.83 -5.82 11.36
CA TYR A 65 1.67 -5.81 10.16
C TYR A 65 3.11 -6.23 10.48
N GLU A 66 3.72 -5.66 11.50
CA GLU A 66 5.08 -6.01 11.93
C GLU A 66 5.19 -7.45 12.42
N SER A 67 4.26 -7.88 13.29
CA SER A 67 4.25 -9.25 13.81
C SER A 67 4.06 -10.27 12.69
N SER A 68 3.21 -9.96 11.72
CA SER A 68 3.01 -10.83 10.56
C SER A 68 4.21 -10.88 9.63
N GLN A 69 4.92 -9.77 9.40
CA GLN A 69 6.16 -9.76 8.61
C GLN A 69 7.27 -10.57 9.28
N LEU A 70 7.38 -10.47 10.61
CA LEU A 70 8.34 -11.24 11.39
C LEU A 70 8.03 -12.73 11.33
N ALA A 71 6.76 -13.12 11.50
CA ALA A 71 6.32 -14.51 11.37
C ALA A 71 6.62 -15.06 9.97
N LEU A 72 6.37 -14.28 8.92
CA LEU A 72 6.66 -14.65 7.54
C LEU A 72 8.17 -14.87 7.33
N ARG A 73 9.02 -13.96 7.81
CA ARG A 73 10.50 -14.10 7.74
C ARG A 73 10.98 -15.33 8.49
N GLN A 74 10.44 -15.62 9.68
CA GLN A 74 10.79 -16.81 10.45
C GLN A 74 10.40 -18.09 9.70
N ALA A 75 9.19 -18.15 9.14
CA ALA A 75 8.73 -19.27 8.33
C ALA A 75 9.61 -19.49 7.09
N GLN A 76 9.98 -18.42 6.39
CA GLN A 76 10.90 -18.48 5.24
C GLN A 76 12.29 -18.98 5.65
N ASN A 77 12.85 -18.49 6.75
CA ASN A 77 14.14 -18.94 7.26
C ASN A 77 14.12 -20.41 7.70
N GLN A 78 13.03 -20.86 8.34
CA GLN A 78 12.86 -22.27 8.68
C GLN A 78 12.74 -23.15 7.44
N LYS A 79 11.99 -22.70 6.43
CA LYS A 79 11.87 -23.39 5.14
C LYS A 79 13.23 -23.51 4.45
N MET A 80 13.99 -22.42 4.37
CA MET A 80 15.34 -22.42 3.79
C MET A 80 16.26 -23.41 4.50
N LYS A 81 16.28 -23.40 5.84
CA LYS A 81 17.06 -24.37 6.64
C LYS A 81 16.60 -25.81 6.45
N ALA A 82 15.30 -26.05 6.29
CA ALA A 82 14.76 -27.37 6.02
C ALA A 82 15.16 -27.87 4.62
N GLU A 83 15.10 -27.01 3.61
CA GLU A 83 15.54 -27.30 2.24
C GLU A 83 17.05 -27.57 2.15
N GLU A 84 17.88 -26.78 2.84
CA GLU A 84 19.33 -27.03 2.91
C GLU A 84 19.63 -28.40 3.54
N LYS A 85 18.98 -28.73 4.67
CA LYS A 85 19.11 -30.04 5.31
C LYS A 85 18.65 -31.17 4.39
N LYS A 86 17.54 -30.96 3.66
CA LYS A 86 17.03 -31.90 2.66
C LYS A 86 18.08 -32.18 1.59
N LYS A 87 18.64 -31.14 0.99
CA LYS A 87 19.69 -31.23 -0.04
C LYS A 87 20.95 -31.93 0.48
N GLN A 88 21.40 -31.62 1.70
CA GLN A 88 22.55 -32.30 2.32
C GLN A 88 22.30 -33.80 2.54
N LEU A 89 21.10 -34.17 3.00
CA LEU A 89 20.72 -35.57 3.18
C LEU A 89 20.65 -36.31 1.83
N GLU A 90 20.08 -35.69 0.80
CA GLU A 90 20.02 -36.25 -0.56
C GLU A 90 21.41 -36.45 -1.17
N GLU A 91 22.30 -35.45 -1.06
CA GLU A 91 23.68 -35.58 -1.53
C GLU A 91 24.44 -36.68 -0.78
N PHE A 92 24.22 -36.80 0.54
CA PHE A 92 24.82 -37.88 1.33
C PHE A 92 24.31 -39.25 0.87
N ILE A 93 23.01 -39.41 0.68
CA ILE A 93 22.42 -40.66 0.17
C ILE A 93 22.99 -40.97 -1.21
N ARG A 94 23.11 -39.99 -2.11
CA ARG A 94 23.68 -40.17 -3.46
C ARG A 94 25.16 -40.60 -3.42
N ARG A 95 25.97 -40.01 -2.53
CA ARG A 95 27.41 -40.36 -2.41
C ARG A 95 27.66 -41.70 -1.73
N PHE A 96 26.79 -42.13 -0.83
CA PHE A 96 26.99 -43.33 0.00
C PHE A 96 26.01 -44.49 -0.30
N SER A 97 25.18 -44.38 -1.33
CA SER A 97 24.26 -45.46 -1.76
C SER A 97 24.98 -46.72 -2.25
N ALA A 98 26.19 -46.58 -2.80
CA ALA A 98 26.98 -47.69 -3.33
C ALA A 98 27.96 -48.32 -2.31
N ASN A 99 28.13 -47.72 -1.12
CA ASN A 99 29.15 -48.14 -0.16
C ASN A 99 28.55 -49.02 0.95
N VAL A 100 28.85 -50.33 0.91
CA VAL A 100 28.27 -51.37 1.78
C VAL A 100 28.45 -51.06 3.29
N ALA A 101 29.58 -50.47 3.68
CA ALA A 101 29.88 -50.13 5.08
C ALA A 101 28.96 -49.06 5.70
N LYS A 102 28.34 -48.19 4.89
CA LYS A 102 27.44 -47.12 5.39
C LYS A 102 25.95 -47.34 5.06
N SER A 103 25.60 -48.50 4.52
CA SER A 103 24.23 -48.88 4.12
C SER A 103 23.18 -48.64 5.22
N LYS A 104 23.44 -49.06 6.48
CA LYS A 104 22.53 -48.83 7.62
C LYS A 104 22.25 -47.36 7.91
N GLN A 105 23.25 -46.49 7.70
CA GLN A 105 23.16 -45.05 7.94
C GLN A 105 22.42 -44.33 6.80
N THR A 106 22.52 -44.85 5.59
CA THR A 106 21.77 -44.38 4.41
C THR A 106 20.28 -44.70 4.53
N THR A 107 19.90 -45.89 5.01
CA THR A 107 18.50 -46.28 5.20
C THR A 107 17.79 -45.45 6.28
N SER A 108 18.46 -45.13 7.39
CA SER A 108 17.88 -44.30 8.46
C SER A 108 17.67 -42.85 8.00
N ARG A 109 18.62 -42.28 7.25
CA ARG A 109 18.52 -40.94 6.68
C ARG A 109 17.46 -40.83 5.57
N LYS A 110 17.25 -41.90 4.79
CA LYS A 110 16.14 -41.97 3.83
C LYS A 110 14.78 -41.87 4.52
N LYS A 111 14.58 -42.57 5.65
CA LYS A 111 13.37 -42.46 6.48
C LYS A 111 13.21 -41.07 7.12
N MET A 112 14.32 -40.41 7.48
CA MET A 112 14.29 -39.02 7.98
C MET A 112 13.89 -38.04 6.89
N LEU A 113 14.36 -38.24 5.66
CA LEU A 113 14.01 -37.44 4.49
C LEU A 113 12.51 -37.57 4.16
N GLU A 114 11.96 -38.78 4.18
CA GLU A 114 10.52 -39.04 3.98
C GLU A 114 9.63 -38.40 5.05
N LYS A 115 10.15 -38.22 6.27
CA LYS A 115 9.44 -37.51 7.36
C LYS A 115 9.61 -35.99 7.32
N LEU A 116 10.56 -35.47 6.55
CA LEU A 116 10.80 -34.04 6.44
C LEU A 116 9.78 -33.43 5.48
N ASN A 117 8.58 -33.15 6.01
CA ASN A 117 7.47 -32.60 5.24
C ASN A 117 7.65 -31.08 5.06
N VAL A 118 8.43 -30.69 4.05
CA VAL A 118 8.68 -29.27 3.71
C VAL A 118 7.43 -28.62 3.07
N GLU A 119 6.43 -29.43 2.68
CA GLU A 119 5.25 -28.99 1.91
C GLU A 119 4.14 -28.32 2.75
N GLU A 120 4.13 -28.44 4.08
CA GLU A 120 3.05 -27.87 4.91
C GLU A 120 3.15 -26.35 5.14
N ILE A 121 4.31 -25.74 4.88
CA ILE A 121 4.47 -24.29 5.04
C ILE A 121 3.97 -23.60 3.77
N ARG A 122 2.65 -23.39 3.70
CA ARG A 122 2.03 -22.55 2.67
C ARG A 122 2.52 -21.10 2.84
N PRO A 123 3.16 -20.48 1.84
CA PRO A 123 3.45 -19.06 1.89
C PRO A 123 2.13 -18.28 1.92
N SER A 124 2.09 -17.17 2.65
CA SER A 124 0.91 -16.26 2.66
C SER A 124 0.51 -15.89 1.23
N SER A 125 -0.79 -15.78 0.94
CA SER A 125 -1.28 -15.36 -0.38
C SER A 125 -1.02 -13.87 -0.67
N ARG A 126 -0.64 -13.12 0.37
CA ARG A 126 -0.44 -11.67 0.35
C ARG A 126 0.59 -11.26 -0.70
N LYS A 127 0.16 -10.42 -1.63
CA LYS A 127 1.02 -9.70 -2.56
C LYS A 127 0.90 -8.21 -2.26
N TYR A 128 2.03 -7.54 -2.08
CA TYR A 128 2.10 -6.09 -2.01
C TYR A 128 2.43 -5.58 -3.42
N PRO A 129 1.46 -5.04 -4.17
CA PRO A 129 1.77 -4.44 -5.46
C PRO A 129 2.69 -3.23 -5.24
N GLY A 130 3.78 -3.19 -6.01
CA GLY A 130 4.64 -2.00 -6.09
C GLY A 130 4.20 -1.17 -7.28
N ILE A 131 3.67 0.03 -7.04
CA ILE A 131 3.46 1.01 -8.10
C ILE A 131 4.80 1.70 -8.33
N ILE A 132 5.49 1.33 -9.42
CA ILE A 132 6.76 1.91 -9.80
C ILE A 132 6.51 2.80 -11.02
N PHE A 133 6.60 4.11 -10.81
CA PHE A 133 6.57 5.08 -11.91
C PHE A 133 7.94 5.13 -12.56
N GLN A 134 8.02 4.80 -13.85
CA GLN A 134 9.22 4.96 -14.65
C GLN A 134 9.15 6.30 -15.37
N MET A 135 10.17 7.14 -15.17
CA MET A 135 10.29 8.41 -15.88
C MET A 135 10.94 8.16 -17.24
N ASP A 136 10.30 8.62 -18.32
CA ASP A 136 10.85 8.50 -19.68
C ASP A 136 12.10 9.38 -19.88
N ARG A 137 12.14 10.53 -19.20
CA ARG A 137 13.23 11.51 -19.28
C ARG A 137 13.34 12.31 -17.99
N GLU A 138 14.53 12.85 -17.73
CA GLU A 138 14.68 13.79 -16.63
C GLU A 138 14.00 15.14 -16.94
N PRO A 139 13.18 15.67 -16.02
CA PRO A 139 12.62 17.00 -16.18
C PRO A 139 13.71 18.07 -15.98
N GLY A 140 13.47 19.25 -16.56
CA GLY A 140 14.23 20.46 -16.27
C GLY A 140 13.93 21.00 -14.86
N ASN A 141 14.54 22.13 -14.48
CA ASN A 141 14.33 22.70 -13.14
C ASN A 141 12.91 23.21 -12.90
N GLN A 142 12.29 23.82 -13.93
CA GLN A 142 10.93 24.36 -13.85
C GLN A 142 9.92 23.32 -14.35
N ILE A 143 8.98 22.92 -13.48
CA ILE A 143 7.95 21.93 -13.81
C ILE A 143 6.66 22.62 -14.24
N LEU A 144 6.10 23.47 -13.38
CA LEU A 144 4.83 24.16 -13.58
C LEU A 144 4.88 25.54 -12.95
N GLU A 145 4.56 26.56 -13.74
CA GLU A 145 4.36 27.93 -13.29
C GLU A 145 2.91 28.33 -13.55
N VAL A 146 2.25 28.85 -12.51
CA VAL A 146 0.86 29.28 -12.52
C VAL A 146 0.80 30.73 -12.08
N GLU A 147 0.23 31.60 -12.91
CA GLU A 147 0.11 33.03 -12.66
C GLU A 147 -1.34 33.52 -12.83
N GLY A 148 -1.91 34.06 -11.76
CA GLY A 148 -3.19 34.77 -11.77
C GLY A 148 -4.39 33.89 -12.16
N LEU A 149 -4.31 32.58 -11.93
CA LEU A 149 -5.34 31.64 -12.38
C LEU A 149 -6.67 31.87 -11.67
N LYS A 150 -7.76 31.90 -12.46
CA LYS A 150 -9.13 32.08 -12.00
C LYS A 150 -10.07 31.09 -12.70
N ALA A 151 -10.98 30.51 -11.92
CA ALA A 151 -12.06 29.69 -12.44
C ALA A 151 -13.38 29.95 -11.69
N CYS A 152 -14.47 29.97 -12.44
CA CYS A 152 -15.84 30.06 -11.94
C CYS A 152 -16.63 28.80 -12.31
N ASP A 153 -17.57 28.35 -11.48
CA ASP A 153 -18.49 27.26 -11.80
C ASP A 153 -19.53 27.69 -12.86
N GLU A 154 -20.28 26.73 -13.43
CA GLU A 154 -21.32 27.01 -14.44
C GLU A 154 -22.40 27.98 -13.92
N ASP A 155 -22.68 27.94 -12.61
CA ASP A 155 -23.62 28.81 -11.92
C ASP A 155 -23.06 30.21 -11.62
N GLY A 156 -21.82 30.52 -12.03
CA GLY A 156 -21.15 31.79 -11.79
C GLY A 156 -20.49 31.94 -10.41
N THR A 157 -20.47 30.87 -9.61
CA THR A 157 -19.77 30.84 -8.31
C THR A 157 -18.27 30.81 -8.53
N VAL A 158 -17.51 31.73 -7.91
CA VAL A 158 -16.05 31.74 -8.02
C VAL A 158 -15.48 30.53 -7.26
N LEU A 159 -14.77 29.65 -7.96
CA LEU A 159 -14.12 28.48 -7.35
C LEU A 159 -12.78 28.87 -6.72
N PHE A 160 -11.97 29.61 -7.48
CA PHE A 160 -10.71 30.20 -7.01
C PHE A 160 -10.36 31.45 -7.82
N ASP A 161 -9.61 32.36 -7.20
CA ASP A 161 -9.25 33.66 -7.77
C ASP A 161 -7.80 34.01 -7.41
N HIS A 162 -7.05 34.53 -8.39
CA HIS A 162 -5.64 34.97 -8.23
C HIS A 162 -4.69 33.90 -7.65
N VAL A 163 -4.79 32.65 -8.13
CA VAL A 163 -3.88 31.57 -7.71
C VAL A 163 -2.52 31.74 -8.40
N ASN A 164 -1.44 31.78 -7.60
CA ASN A 164 -0.06 31.89 -8.07
C ASN A 164 0.82 30.87 -7.36
N PHE A 165 1.49 30.00 -8.10
CA PHE A 165 2.50 29.08 -7.54
C PHE A 165 3.47 28.60 -8.62
N ASN A 166 4.66 28.20 -8.18
CA ASN A 166 5.67 27.57 -9.03
C ASN A 166 6.07 26.23 -8.39
N ILE A 167 6.30 25.23 -9.23
CA ILE A 167 6.75 23.89 -8.82
C ILE A 167 8.09 23.60 -9.49
N GLU A 168 9.09 23.29 -8.66
CA GLU A 168 10.43 22.96 -9.10
C GLU A 168 10.72 21.44 -9.10
N LYS A 169 11.81 21.05 -9.77
CA LYS A 169 12.24 19.66 -9.87
C LYS A 169 12.49 19.06 -8.48
N GLY A 170 11.80 17.96 -8.19
CA GLY A 170 11.98 17.18 -6.96
C GLY A 170 11.07 17.59 -5.82
N GLU A 171 10.27 18.65 -6.00
CA GLU A 171 9.26 19.04 -5.03
C GLU A 171 8.08 18.06 -5.03
N LYS A 172 7.56 17.79 -3.84
CA LYS A 172 6.31 17.04 -3.63
C LYS A 172 5.27 18.02 -3.10
N VAL A 173 4.29 18.34 -3.94
CA VAL A 173 3.25 19.32 -3.61
C VAL A 173 1.95 18.58 -3.35
N VAL A 174 1.29 18.92 -2.25
CA VAL A 174 -0.05 18.42 -1.90
C VAL A 174 -1.02 19.57 -2.04
N PHE A 175 -2.09 19.36 -2.80
CA PHE A 175 -3.19 20.32 -2.94
C PHE A 175 -4.32 19.90 -2.01
N LEU A 176 -4.77 20.84 -1.17
CA LEU A 176 -5.88 20.64 -0.25
C LEU A 176 -6.94 21.71 -0.54
N SER A 177 -8.19 21.29 -0.63
CA SER A 177 -9.32 22.18 -0.87
C SER A 177 -10.54 21.68 -0.11
N HIS A 178 -11.23 22.60 0.58
CA HIS A 178 -12.53 22.33 1.20
C HIS A 178 -13.66 22.15 0.17
N ASN A 179 -13.41 22.54 -1.09
CA ASN A 179 -14.34 22.36 -2.19
C ASN A 179 -13.70 21.44 -3.25
N PRO A 180 -14.13 20.17 -3.37
CA PRO A 180 -13.63 19.23 -4.35
C PRO A 180 -13.73 19.76 -5.79
N LYS A 181 -14.80 20.50 -6.11
CA LYS A 181 -15.00 21.07 -7.45
C LYS A 181 -13.90 22.06 -7.83
N ALA A 182 -13.40 22.84 -6.88
CA ALA A 182 -12.32 23.80 -7.14
C ALA A 182 -11.01 23.08 -7.48
N MET A 183 -10.75 21.94 -6.83
CA MET A 183 -9.58 21.12 -7.09
C MET A 183 -9.67 20.44 -8.46
N THR A 184 -10.81 19.81 -8.77
CA THR A 184 -11.06 19.21 -10.08
C THR A 184 -10.93 20.25 -11.20
N ALA A 185 -11.53 21.44 -11.03
CA ALA A 185 -11.42 22.52 -12.00
C ALA A 185 -9.97 22.99 -12.21
N LEU A 186 -9.17 23.10 -11.14
CA LEU A 186 -7.75 23.45 -11.25
C LEU A 186 -6.99 22.40 -12.08
N PHE A 187 -7.19 21.12 -11.79
CA PHE A 187 -6.51 20.04 -12.51
C PHE A 187 -6.97 19.90 -13.97
N GLU A 188 -8.24 20.13 -14.26
CA GLU A 188 -8.76 20.17 -15.63
C GLU A 188 -8.17 21.33 -16.43
N ILE A 189 -8.00 22.50 -15.80
CA ILE A 189 -7.42 23.68 -16.44
C ILE A 189 -5.94 23.45 -16.77
N ILE A 190 -5.13 23.01 -15.81
CA ILE A 190 -3.70 22.81 -16.06
C ILE A 190 -3.42 21.65 -17.03
N ASN A 191 -4.33 20.70 -17.18
CA ASN A 191 -4.24 19.64 -18.19
C ASN A 191 -4.84 20.03 -19.55
N GLY A 192 -5.44 21.21 -19.68
CA GLY A 192 -6.02 21.71 -20.93
C GLY A 192 -7.39 21.11 -21.29
N ASN A 193 -8.03 20.39 -20.36
CA ASN A 193 -9.39 19.87 -20.54
C ASN A 193 -10.45 20.97 -20.38
N ARG A 194 -10.12 22.03 -19.63
CA ARG A 194 -10.98 23.17 -19.35
C ARG A 194 -10.22 24.48 -19.60
N LYS A 195 -10.91 25.50 -20.11
CA LYS A 195 -10.34 26.83 -20.30
C LYS A 195 -10.43 27.65 -19.00
N ALA A 196 -9.34 28.31 -18.63
CA ALA A 196 -9.32 29.28 -17.52
C ALA A 196 -10.14 30.53 -17.85
N ASP A 197 -10.80 31.12 -16.85
CA ASP A 197 -11.51 32.38 -17.02
C ASP A 197 -10.55 33.57 -17.03
N ALA A 198 -9.46 33.49 -16.24
CA ALA A 198 -8.33 34.41 -16.28
C ALA A 198 -7.04 33.74 -15.79
N GLY A 199 -5.89 34.36 -16.08
CA GLY A 199 -4.56 33.85 -15.73
C GLY A 199 -3.92 33.00 -16.83
N ASP A 200 -2.70 32.57 -16.58
CA ASP A 200 -1.89 31.75 -17.48
C ASP A 200 -1.18 30.65 -16.68
N TYR A 201 -0.86 29.54 -17.36
CA TYR A 201 -0.05 28.47 -16.79
C TYR A 201 0.95 27.96 -17.83
N LYS A 202 2.16 27.63 -17.38
CA LYS A 202 3.26 27.17 -18.23
C LYS A 202 3.87 25.90 -17.64
N TRP A 203 3.77 24.82 -18.42
CA TRP A 203 4.53 23.61 -18.16
C TRP A 203 5.94 23.73 -18.72
N GLY A 204 6.91 23.13 -18.03
CA GLY A 204 8.26 22.98 -18.55
C GLY A 204 8.26 22.19 -19.86
N VAL A 205 9.10 22.60 -20.82
CA VAL A 205 9.16 22.02 -22.18
C VAL A 205 9.46 20.51 -22.18
N THR A 206 10.15 20.03 -21.14
CA THR A 206 10.55 18.62 -21.00
C THR A 206 9.58 17.80 -20.13
N ILE A 207 8.45 18.36 -19.72
CA ILE A 207 7.47 17.66 -18.89
C ILE A 207 6.52 16.84 -19.74
N THR A 208 6.18 15.65 -19.24
CA THR A 208 5.05 14.85 -19.72
C THR A 208 4.05 14.81 -18.57
N THR A 209 2.84 15.31 -18.80
CA THR A 209 1.78 15.30 -17.79
C THR A 209 0.94 14.04 -17.92
N ALA A 210 0.48 13.52 -16.78
CA ALA A 210 -0.50 12.46 -16.71
C ALA A 210 -1.53 12.86 -15.65
N TYR A 211 -2.80 12.73 -15.98
CA TYR A 211 -3.91 13.08 -15.10
C TYR A 211 -4.74 11.84 -14.82
N LEU A 212 -4.99 11.59 -13.54
CA LEU A 212 -5.93 10.59 -13.07
C LEU A 212 -7.10 11.35 -12.42
N PRO A 213 -8.28 11.40 -13.06
CA PRO A 213 -9.45 12.04 -12.47
C PRO A 213 -9.93 11.27 -11.24
N LEU A 214 -10.68 11.95 -10.38
CA LEU A 214 -11.31 11.36 -9.19
C LEU A 214 -12.41 10.36 -9.59
N ASP A 215 -13.19 10.70 -10.63
CA ASP A 215 -14.31 9.88 -11.12
C ASP A 215 -13.86 8.95 -12.27
N ASN A 216 -14.20 7.67 -12.15
CA ASN A 216 -14.09 6.64 -13.19
C ASN A 216 -15.45 5.93 -13.35
#